data_AF-A0A5E8C2Z4-F1
#
_entry.id   AF-A0A5E8C2Z4-F1
#
_cell.length_a   1.000
_cell.length_b   1.000
_cell.length_c   1.000
_cell.angle_alpha   90.00
_cell.angle_beta   90.00
_cell.angle_gamma   90.00
#
_symmetry.space_group_name_H-M   'P 1'
#
loop_
_entity.id
_entity.type
_entity.pdbx_description
1 polymer ?
#
loop_
_entity_poly.entity_id
_entity_poly.type
_entity_poly.pdbx_seq_one_letter_code
_entity_poly.pdbx_strand_id
1 'polypeptide(L)'
;MPKDNDRQSFWAPWGSSSSWHPKSSTSYWSRKGKGVSPSGGKLKVFIYKTSQLFEYLTTSSISFLNRRKFFVLLFTVIALLSLFTSVPFLPHYRWGSGKYVIILAANQGGGVMQWKGAREWSIERSSIANKKAYAARHGYHLAIKDMSSKKRYAHEWRESWEKVDIIKQTMRQFPDAEWFWWLDLHTYIMEPQISLDQKIFRKLENNTYHDVSYFNPLNIPVNIPYVDYNQPIDLIITQDCGGFNLGSFFIRRSEWSEKLLDIWWDPVFYEQKHMEWEHKEQDALEYLYTNEAWIRGRVAFMPLRAFNAFPPGACSDMADDKRLFYSDADRDFVVNMAGCEWGRDCWGEMEHYKALSRKLHKKKFFFFF
;
A
#
# COMPACT_ATOMS: atom_id res chain seq x y z
N MET A 1 -33.23 -8.13 -61.58
CA MET A 1 -34.21 -9.12 -62.07
C MET A 1 -33.78 -10.49 -61.56
N PRO A 2 -34.66 -11.26 -60.90
CA PRO A 2 -34.39 -12.63 -60.49
C PRO A 2 -34.84 -13.67 -61.55
N LYS A 3 -34.27 -14.87 -61.47
CA LYS A 3 -34.83 -16.18 -61.84
C LYS A 3 -34.04 -17.26 -61.08
N ASP A 4 -34.53 -18.45 -60.78
CA ASP A 4 -35.85 -18.98 -60.37
C ASP A 4 -35.71 -20.52 -60.31
N ASN A 5 -36.59 -21.21 -59.55
CA ASN A 5 -36.86 -22.66 -59.64
C ASN A 5 -35.69 -23.62 -59.21
N ASP A 6 -35.87 -24.88 -58.79
CA ASP A 6 -36.99 -25.77 -58.37
C ASP A 6 -36.35 -27.09 -57.80
N ARG A 7 -36.96 -28.05 -57.08
CA ARG A 7 -38.20 -28.29 -56.28
C ARG A 7 -37.98 -29.63 -55.48
N GLN A 8 -38.87 -30.24 -54.67
CA GLN A 8 -40.30 -30.05 -54.33
C GLN A 8 -40.66 -30.62 -52.93
N SER A 9 -41.85 -30.25 -52.44
CA SER A 9 -42.86 -30.99 -51.63
C SER A 9 -42.58 -32.42 -51.11
N PHE A 10 -43.07 -32.85 -49.94
CA PHE A 10 -44.32 -32.56 -49.19
C PHE A 10 -44.09 -32.61 -47.64
N TRP A 11 -45.03 -32.40 -46.69
CA TRP A 11 -46.50 -32.24 -46.68
C TRP A 11 -46.96 -31.26 -45.55
N ALA A 12 -48.21 -31.34 -45.08
CA ALA A 12 -48.88 -30.46 -44.09
C ALA A 12 -50.06 -31.25 -43.40
N PRO A 13 -50.97 -30.69 -42.55
CA PRO A 13 -51.16 -29.28 -42.15
C PRO A 13 -51.61 -28.92 -40.69
N TRP A 14 -51.11 -27.75 -40.20
CA TRP A 14 -51.82 -26.68 -39.43
C TRP A 14 -52.40 -26.98 -38.00
N GLY A 15 -52.54 -26.01 -37.07
CA GLY A 15 -52.13 -24.58 -37.10
C GLY A 15 -52.54 -23.74 -35.84
N SER A 16 -51.93 -22.55 -35.74
CA SER A 16 -52.39 -21.27 -35.09
C SER A 16 -52.93 -21.19 -33.63
N SER A 17 -52.05 -20.74 -32.73
CA SER A 17 -52.12 -19.48 -31.91
C SER A 17 -53.28 -19.10 -30.96
N SER A 18 -52.87 -18.90 -29.69
CA SER A 18 -53.06 -17.69 -28.83
C SER A 18 -54.37 -17.33 -28.10
N SER A 19 -54.21 -17.15 -26.77
CA SER A 19 -55.02 -16.35 -25.81
C SER A 19 -56.43 -16.83 -25.44
N TRP A 20 -56.90 -16.49 -24.23
CA TRP A 20 -58.14 -15.72 -23.96
C TRP A 20 -58.39 -15.56 -22.44
N HIS A 21 -59.12 -14.52 -22.03
CA HIS A 21 -59.61 -14.33 -20.65
C HIS A 21 -60.94 -15.05 -20.43
N PRO A 22 -61.29 -15.44 -19.19
CA PRO A 22 -62.68 -15.62 -18.78
C PRO A 22 -63.30 -14.25 -18.44
N LYS A 23 -64.32 -13.83 -19.20
CA LYS A 23 -65.32 -12.84 -18.75
C LYS A 23 -66.56 -13.56 -18.22
N SER A 24 -67.34 -12.85 -17.42
CA SER A 24 -68.59 -13.33 -16.83
C SER A 24 -69.71 -13.55 -17.86
N SER A 25 -70.48 -14.63 -17.68
CA SER A 25 -71.86 -14.71 -18.16
C SER A 25 -72.70 -15.51 -17.16
N THR A 26 -73.88 -14.96 -16.83
CA THR A 26 -74.86 -15.60 -15.94
C THR A 26 -75.69 -16.62 -16.70
N SER A 27 -75.99 -17.77 -16.08
CA SER A 27 -77.11 -18.62 -16.49
C SER A 27 -78.01 -18.95 -15.29
N TYR A 28 -79.29 -18.63 -15.44
CA TYR A 28 -80.33 -18.89 -14.45
C TYR A 28 -80.80 -20.34 -14.60
N TRP A 29 -80.80 -21.14 -13.52
CA TRP A 29 -81.54 -22.40 -13.46
C TRP A 29 -82.28 -22.53 -12.13
N SER A 30 -83.55 -22.93 -12.20
CA SER A 30 -84.50 -22.81 -11.10
C SER A 30 -84.61 -24.07 -10.23
N ARG A 31 -85.06 -23.85 -8.99
CA ARG A 31 -85.21 -24.82 -7.90
C ARG A 31 -85.97 -26.10 -8.28
N LYS A 32 -85.45 -27.24 -7.81
CA LYS A 32 -86.12 -28.27 -6.97
C LYS A 32 -85.02 -29.19 -6.41
N GLY A 33 -84.99 -29.61 -5.15
CA GLY A 33 -85.90 -29.36 -4.03
C GLY A 33 -86.14 -30.63 -3.22
N LYS A 34 -85.35 -30.86 -2.16
CA LYS A 34 -85.53 -31.87 -1.09
C LYS A 34 -84.64 -31.49 0.11
N GLY A 35 -85.11 -31.70 1.34
CA GLY A 35 -84.43 -31.26 2.57
C GLY A 35 -83.58 -32.35 3.24
N VAL A 36 -82.53 -31.95 3.96
CA VAL A 36 -81.69 -32.80 4.83
C VAL A 36 -81.32 -32.01 6.11
N SER A 37 -81.11 -32.74 7.21
CA SER A 37 -80.94 -32.26 8.60
C SER A 37 -79.76 -31.28 8.85
N PRO A 38 -79.87 -30.33 9.80
CA PRO A 38 -78.84 -29.32 10.07
C PRO A 38 -77.69 -29.80 10.97
N SER A 39 -76.63 -30.37 10.39
CA SER A 39 -75.40 -30.75 11.13
C SER A 39 -74.10 -30.08 10.64
N GLY A 40 -74.08 -29.49 9.45
CA GLY A 40 -72.84 -29.01 8.80
C GLY A 40 -72.18 -27.75 9.38
N GLY A 41 -72.80 -27.06 10.33
CA GLY A 41 -72.33 -25.75 10.82
C GLY A 41 -71.00 -25.82 11.60
N LYS A 42 -70.91 -26.69 12.61
CA LYS A 42 -69.73 -26.77 13.49
C LYS A 42 -68.46 -27.20 12.73
N LEU A 43 -68.59 -28.15 11.79
CA LEU A 43 -67.45 -28.66 11.01
C LEU A 43 -66.87 -27.59 10.08
N LYS A 44 -67.72 -26.79 9.40
CA LYS A 44 -67.26 -25.68 8.56
C LYS A 44 -66.56 -24.59 9.38
N VAL A 45 -67.09 -24.22 10.56
CA VAL A 45 -66.45 -23.25 11.46
C VAL A 45 -65.12 -23.76 12.00
N PHE A 46 -65.01 -25.06 12.30
CA PHE A 46 -63.75 -25.67 12.73
C PHE A 46 -62.69 -25.62 11.61
N ILE A 47 -63.04 -26.07 10.40
CA ILE A 47 -62.13 -26.04 9.22
C ILE A 47 -61.68 -24.61 8.89
N TYR A 48 -62.59 -23.62 8.99
CA TYR A 48 -62.23 -22.21 8.75
C TYR A 48 -61.31 -21.64 9.84
N LYS A 49 -61.49 -22.04 11.11
CA LYS A 49 -60.57 -21.65 12.18
C LYS A 49 -59.21 -22.32 12.06
N THR A 50 -59.14 -23.58 11.64
CA THR A 50 -57.85 -24.26 11.44
C THR A 50 -57.12 -23.74 10.21
N SER A 51 -57.81 -23.39 9.11
CA SER A 51 -57.17 -22.74 7.96
C SER A 51 -56.63 -21.36 8.32
N GLN A 52 -57.39 -20.52 9.03
CA GLN A 52 -56.93 -19.21 9.50
C GLN A 52 -55.72 -19.30 10.45
N LEU A 53 -55.69 -20.28 11.36
CA LEU A 53 -54.51 -20.53 12.20
C LEU A 53 -53.31 -21.01 11.37
N PHE A 54 -53.53 -21.83 10.34
CA PHE A 54 -52.46 -22.32 9.46
C PHE A 54 -51.90 -21.18 8.58
N GLU A 55 -52.75 -20.31 8.03
CA GLU A 55 -52.35 -19.08 7.32
C GLU A 55 -51.55 -18.14 8.24
N TYR A 56 -52.00 -17.93 9.48
CA TYR A 56 -51.28 -17.09 10.46
C TYR A 56 -49.91 -17.69 10.86
N LEU A 57 -49.85 -19.01 11.09
CA LEU A 57 -48.59 -19.69 11.45
C LEU A 57 -47.60 -19.73 10.28
N THR A 58 -48.08 -19.96 9.06
CA THR A 58 -47.23 -19.96 7.86
C THR A 58 -46.74 -18.56 7.51
N THR A 59 -47.60 -17.54 7.49
CA THR A 59 -47.18 -16.14 7.26
C THR A 59 -46.21 -15.64 8.34
N SER A 60 -46.46 -15.96 9.62
CA SER A 60 -45.51 -15.68 10.71
C SER A 60 -44.16 -16.37 10.49
N SER A 61 -44.15 -17.66 10.17
CA SER A 61 -42.92 -18.43 9.90
C SER A 61 -42.15 -17.91 8.69
N ILE A 62 -42.84 -17.54 7.61
CA ILE A 62 -42.25 -16.91 6.41
C ILE A 62 -41.66 -15.54 6.75
N SER A 63 -42.35 -14.73 7.57
CA SER A 63 -41.83 -13.44 8.02
C SER A 63 -40.55 -13.59 8.85
N PHE A 64 -40.49 -14.60 9.73
CA PHE A 64 -39.32 -14.91 10.56
C PHE A 64 -38.13 -15.40 9.72
N LEU A 65 -38.37 -16.31 8.77
CA LEU A 65 -37.37 -16.79 7.82
C LEU A 65 -36.83 -15.64 6.93
N ASN A 66 -37.71 -14.77 6.44
CA ASN A 66 -37.31 -13.60 5.66
C ASN A 66 -36.55 -12.56 6.49
N ARG A 67 -36.89 -12.37 7.77
CA ARG A 67 -36.08 -11.57 8.72
C ARG A 67 -34.67 -12.14 8.88
N ARG A 68 -34.52 -13.46 9.08
CA ARG A 68 -33.19 -14.10 9.15
C ARG A 68 -32.42 -13.95 7.83
N LYS A 69 -33.06 -14.17 6.68
CA LYS A 69 -32.43 -13.94 5.36
C LYS A 69 -31.98 -12.49 5.18
N PHE A 70 -32.79 -11.51 5.60
CA PHE A 70 -32.43 -10.10 5.56
C PHE A 70 -31.22 -9.79 6.44
N PHE A 71 -31.18 -10.28 7.69
CA PHE A 71 -30.02 -10.07 8.57
C PHE A 71 -28.75 -10.75 8.05
N VAL A 72 -28.85 -11.96 7.47
CA VAL A 72 -27.70 -12.63 6.83
C VAL A 72 -27.22 -11.85 5.61
N LEU A 73 -28.12 -11.37 4.75
CA LEU A 73 -27.77 -10.59 3.56
C LEU A 73 -27.20 -9.21 3.92
N LEU A 74 -27.73 -8.57 4.96
CA LEU A 74 -27.17 -7.34 5.52
C LEU A 74 -25.77 -7.57 6.07
N PHE A 75 -25.55 -8.67 6.82
CA PHE A 75 -24.24 -9.01 7.36
C PHE A 75 -23.23 -9.35 6.25
N THR A 76 -23.61 -10.10 5.20
CA THR A 76 -22.70 -10.38 4.07
C THR A 76 -22.42 -9.12 3.26
N VAL A 77 -23.39 -8.23 3.05
CA VAL A 77 -23.13 -6.92 2.42
C VAL A 77 -22.17 -6.07 3.27
N ILE A 78 -22.35 -6.00 4.59
CA ILE A 78 -21.44 -5.28 5.50
C ILE A 78 -20.03 -5.92 5.48
N ALA A 79 -19.93 -7.24 5.48
CA ALA A 79 -18.65 -7.96 5.39
C ALA A 79 -17.96 -7.72 4.03
N LEU A 80 -18.70 -7.73 2.92
CA LEU A 80 -18.16 -7.43 1.58
C LEU A 80 -17.69 -5.96 1.50
N LEU A 81 -18.43 -5.01 2.07
CA LEU A 81 -18.01 -3.61 2.15
C LEU A 81 -16.77 -3.45 3.06
N SER A 82 -16.71 -4.16 4.20
CA SER A 82 -15.57 -4.19 5.12
C SER A 82 -14.29 -4.74 4.47
N LEU A 83 -14.40 -5.79 3.64
CA LEU A 83 -13.25 -6.48 3.05
C LEU A 83 -12.80 -5.91 1.69
N PHE A 84 -13.72 -5.35 0.88
CA PHE A 84 -13.44 -4.96 -0.50
C PHE A 84 -13.64 -3.46 -0.82
N THR A 85 -14.03 -2.64 0.16
CA THR A 85 -14.17 -1.18 -0.02
C THR A 85 -13.54 -0.40 1.12
N SER A 86 -13.54 0.94 1.04
CA SER A 86 -13.06 1.85 2.09
C SER A 86 -14.16 2.84 2.50
N VAL A 87 -15.32 2.31 2.92
CA VAL A 87 -16.50 3.10 3.30
C VAL A 87 -16.32 3.65 4.72
N PRO A 88 -16.43 4.96 4.96
CA PRO A 88 -16.26 5.53 6.29
C PRO A 88 -17.28 4.96 7.28
N PHE A 89 -16.87 4.89 8.54
CA PHE A 89 -17.65 4.35 9.68
C PHE A 89 -17.89 2.82 9.69
N LEU A 90 -17.38 2.05 8.72
CA LEU A 90 -17.29 0.59 8.86
C LEU A 90 -15.94 0.16 9.45
N PRO A 91 -15.90 -0.86 10.34
CA PRO A 91 -14.66 -1.48 10.76
C PRO A 91 -14.09 -2.31 9.60
N HIS A 92 -12.90 -1.95 9.13
CA HIS A 92 -12.19 -2.65 8.06
C HIS A 92 -11.11 -3.58 8.63
N TYR A 93 -11.21 -4.88 8.36
CA TYR A 93 -10.17 -5.83 8.74
C TYR A 93 -8.96 -5.67 7.80
N ARG A 94 -7.84 -5.17 8.34
CA ARG A 94 -6.61 -4.99 7.57
C ARG A 94 -5.81 -6.29 7.55
N TRP A 95 -5.84 -6.99 6.43
CA TRP A 95 -4.78 -7.97 6.13
C TRP A 95 -3.46 -7.21 5.94
N GLY A 96 -2.59 -7.34 6.94
CA GLY A 96 -1.24 -6.77 6.98
C GLY A 96 -0.45 -7.52 8.04
N SER A 97 0.81 -7.81 7.76
CA SER A 97 1.64 -8.67 8.62
C SER A 97 2.23 -7.96 9.84
N GLY A 98 2.08 -6.63 9.97
CA GLY A 98 2.76 -5.81 10.99
C GLY A 98 4.29 -5.66 10.79
N LYS A 99 4.91 -6.68 10.17
CA LYS A 99 6.32 -6.87 9.81
C LYS A 99 7.05 -5.63 9.28
N TYR A 100 6.35 -4.74 8.57
CA TYR A 100 6.92 -3.56 7.92
C TYR A 100 6.38 -2.24 8.49
N VAL A 101 7.30 -1.39 8.93
CA VAL A 101 7.02 -0.01 9.36
C VAL A 101 7.75 0.96 8.44
N ILE A 102 7.02 1.86 7.80
CA ILE A 102 7.60 2.98 7.05
C ILE A 102 7.84 4.12 8.03
N ILE A 103 9.04 4.68 8.05
CA ILE A 103 9.40 5.87 8.81
C ILE A 103 9.45 7.05 7.85
N LEU A 104 8.79 8.14 8.24
CA LEU A 104 8.82 9.42 7.52
C LEU A 104 9.11 10.55 8.51
N ALA A 105 10.27 11.19 8.34
CA ALA A 105 10.53 12.52 8.87
C ALA A 105 9.64 13.54 8.14
N ALA A 106 8.63 14.08 8.83
CA ALA A 106 7.78 15.15 8.32
C ALA A 106 7.12 15.92 9.47
N ASN A 107 7.36 17.23 9.50
CA ASN A 107 6.79 18.15 10.49
C ASN A 107 5.35 18.49 10.11
N GLN A 108 4.35 17.76 10.59
CA GLN A 108 2.95 18.05 10.22
C GLN A 108 2.43 19.43 10.67
N GLY A 109 3.19 20.14 11.51
CA GLY A 109 2.91 21.49 11.96
C GLY A 109 3.59 22.58 11.13
N GLY A 110 3.22 23.80 11.46
CA GLY A 110 3.93 25.02 11.10
C GLY A 110 3.75 26.03 12.23
N GLY A 111 4.80 26.76 12.57
CA GLY A 111 4.80 27.63 13.75
C GLY A 111 6.04 28.51 13.79
N VAL A 112 6.12 29.36 14.82
CA VAL A 112 7.13 30.43 14.93
C VAL A 112 8.58 29.91 14.86
N MET A 113 8.83 28.66 15.28
CA MET A 113 10.15 28.03 15.28
C MET A 113 10.65 27.58 13.89
N GLN A 114 9.75 27.34 12.93
CA GLN A 114 10.07 27.02 11.53
C GLN A 114 8.95 27.54 10.62
N TRP A 115 9.18 28.69 9.98
CA TRP A 115 8.28 29.21 8.97
C TRP A 115 8.46 28.47 7.65
N LYS A 116 7.39 27.84 7.16
CA LYS A 116 7.41 26.98 5.97
C LYS A 116 6.85 27.66 4.74
N GLY A 117 7.57 27.57 3.62
CA GLY A 117 7.15 28.02 2.31
C GLY A 117 6.00 27.18 1.72
N ALA A 118 5.19 27.78 0.86
CA ALA A 118 4.06 27.09 0.21
C ALA A 118 4.49 25.86 -0.64
N ARG A 119 5.72 25.86 -1.16
CA ARG A 119 6.31 24.71 -1.87
C ARG A 119 6.59 23.54 -0.94
N GLU A 120 7.23 23.78 0.20
CA GLU A 120 7.54 22.76 1.23
C GLU A 120 6.25 22.10 1.73
N TRP A 121 5.23 22.90 2.07
CA TRP A 121 3.89 22.41 2.44
C TRP A 121 3.27 21.50 1.36
N SER A 122 3.51 21.78 0.07
CA SER A 122 3.01 20.97 -1.04
C SER A 122 3.79 19.67 -1.21
N ILE A 123 5.12 19.71 -1.05
CA ILE A 123 5.99 18.53 -1.07
C ILE A 123 5.61 17.59 0.08
N GLU A 124 5.59 18.10 1.31
CA GLU A 124 5.29 17.34 2.52
C GLU A 124 3.90 16.70 2.47
N ARG A 125 2.88 17.47 2.10
CA ARG A 125 1.51 16.94 1.92
C ARG A 125 1.46 15.83 0.87
N SER A 126 2.21 15.97 -0.23
CA SER A 126 2.27 14.96 -1.30
C SER A 126 3.02 13.70 -0.88
N SER A 127 4.13 13.87 -0.15
CA SER A 127 4.98 12.80 0.38
C SER A 127 4.25 11.98 1.45
N ILE A 128 3.61 12.66 2.42
CA ILE A 128 2.73 12.03 3.41
C ILE A 128 1.58 11.29 2.72
N ALA A 129 0.89 11.90 1.76
CA ALA A 129 -0.24 11.27 1.08
C ALA A 129 0.17 10.02 0.29
N ASN A 130 1.31 10.07 -0.41
CA ASN A 130 1.88 8.94 -1.15
C ASN A 130 2.22 7.76 -0.22
N LYS A 131 3.04 8.01 0.82
CA LYS A 131 3.48 6.99 1.78
C LYS A 131 2.30 6.41 2.59
N LYS A 132 1.33 7.24 2.97
CA LYS A 132 0.09 6.83 3.66
C LYS A 132 -0.80 5.96 2.78
N ALA A 133 -0.94 6.28 1.49
CA ALA A 133 -1.70 5.47 0.55
C ALA A 133 -1.02 4.12 0.25
N TYR A 134 0.31 4.08 0.21
CA TYR A 134 1.07 2.84 0.06
C TYR A 134 0.95 1.93 1.30
N ALA A 135 1.20 2.48 2.50
CA ALA A 135 1.09 1.72 3.75
C ALA A 135 -0.31 1.16 3.97
N ALA A 136 -1.35 1.97 3.73
CA ALA A 136 -2.75 1.54 3.85
C ALA A 136 -3.15 0.44 2.86
N ARG A 137 -2.49 0.35 1.69
CA ARG A 137 -2.78 -0.66 0.66
C ARG A 137 -2.23 -2.04 1.01
N HIS A 138 -1.02 -2.10 1.57
CA HIS A 138 -0.33 -3.37 1.90
C HIS A 138 -0.46 -3.78 3.37
N GLY A 139 -1.22 -3.01 4.16
CA GLY A 139 -1.38 -3.27 5.59
C GLY A 139 -0.12 -2.99 6.43
N TYR A 140 0.77 -2.13 5.94
CA TYR A 140 1.98 -1.71 6.64
C TYR A 140 1.70 -0.57 7.62
N HIS A 141 2.58 -0.39 8.61
CA HIS A 141 2.54 0.78 9.49
C HIS A 141 3.25 1.97 8.84
N LEU A 142 2.84 3.19 9.23
CA LEU A 142 3.51 4.43 8.88
C LEU A 142 3.73 5.26 10.14
N ALA A 143 4.99 5.39 10.54
CA ALA A 143 5.45 6.26 11.62
C ALA A 143 5.84 7.62 11.02
N ILE A 144 4.93 8.59 11.10
CA ILE A 144 5.25 9.98 10.80
C ILE A 144 5.85 10.59 12.07
N LYS A 145 7.04 11.20 11.93
CA LYS A 145 7.86 11.68 13.04
C LYS A 145 8.27 13.12 12.75
N ASP A 146 8.11 13.98 13.74
CA ASP A 146 8.44 15.39 13.63
C ASP A 146 9.89 15.64 14.06
N MET A 147 10.60 16.45 13.26
CA MET A 147 11.98 16.89 13.47
C MET A 147 12.04 18.30 14.07
N SER A 148 10.88 18.96 14.29
CA SER A 148 10.82 20.37 14.67
C SER A 148 11.10 20.63 16.16
N SER A 149 10.85 19.65 17.02
CA SER A 149 11.17 19.67 18.44
C SER A 149 12.66 19.35 18.69
N LYS A 150 13.54 20.09 17.99
CA LYS A 150 14.98 19.85 17.89
C LYS A 150 15.65 19.82 19.26
N LYS A 151 16.36 18.75 19.57
CA LYS A 151 17.33 18.75 20.67
C LYS A 151 18.59 19.47 20.21
N ARG A 152 18.75 20.74 20.59
CA ARG A 152 20.00 21.49 20.33
C ARG A 152 21.13 20.94 21.22
N TYR A 153 21.84 19.93 20.73
CA TYR A 153 23.03 19.40 21.38
C TYR A 153 24.19 20.39 21.21
N ALA A 154 24.46 21.13 22.29
CA ALA A 154 25.47 22.20 22.38
C ALA A 154 25.34 23.27 21.28
N HIS A 155 26.12 23.16 20.20
CA HIS A 155 26.41 24.28 19.30
C HIS A 155 25.92 24.10 17.86
N GLU A 156 25.49 22.91 17.44
CA GLU A 156 25.26 22.57 16.02
C GLU A 156 23.86 21.99 15.72
N TRP A 157 23.38 22.16 14.47
CA TRP A 157 22.10 21.63 13.98
C TRP A 157 22.25 20.24 13.35
N ARG A 158 22.08 19.18 14.16
CA ARG A 158 22.28 17.77 13.75
C ARG A 158 21.05 17.11 13.10
N GLU A 159 20.37 17.81 12.19
CA GLU A 159 19.03 17.43 11.69
C GLU A 159 18.95 16.05 11.02
N SER A 160 20.01 15.64 10.31
CA SER A 160 20.05 14.35 9.61
C SER A 160 20.37 13.16 10.53
N TRP A 161 20.96 13.39 11.70
CA TRP A 161 21.31 12.35 12.68
C TRP A 161 20.11 11.90 13.53
N GLU A 162 19.06 12.72 13.63
CA GLU A 162 17.81 12.35 14.30
C GLU A 162 17.18 11.08 13.70
N LYS A 163 17.58 10.69 12.48
CA LYS A 163 17.34 9.35 11.88
C LYS A 163 17.55 8.21 12.88
N VAL A 164 18.70 8.18 13.57
CA VAL A 164 19.08 7.10 14.50
C VAL A 164 18.14 7.07 15.72
N ASP A 165 17.94 8.21 16.37
CA ASP A 165 17.09 8.35 17.56
C ASP A 165 15.62 8.00 17.22
N ILE A 166 15.15 8.37 16.03
CA ILE A 166 13.80 8.09 15.52
C ILE A 166 13.61 6.62 15.15
N ILE A 167 14.61 5.96 14.55
CA ILE A 167 14.56 4.50 14.29
C ILE A 167 14.42 3.76 15.62
N LYS A 168 15.24 4.06 16.63
CA LYS A 168 15.17 3.46 17.97
C LYS A 168 13.82 3.71 18.65
N GLN A 169 13.28 4.94 18.58
CA GLN A 169 11.94 5.24 19.08
C GLN A 169 10.84 4.47 18.34
N THR A 170 10.99 4.26 17.03
CA THR A 170 9.98 3.55 16.22
C THR A 170 10.05 2.03 16.43
N MET A 171 11.25 1.47 16.63
CA MET A 171 11.46 0.10 17.08
C MET A 171 10.83 -0.17 18.45
N ARG A 172 10.81 0.82 19.36
CA ARG A 172 10.07 0.74 20.63
C ARG A 172 8.56 0.88 20.47
N GLN A 173 8.09 1.65 19.48
CA GLN A 173 6.67 1.88 19.21
C GLN A 173 5.97 0.70 18.52
N PHE A 174 6.69 -0.07 17.70
CA PHE A 174 6.17 -1.20 16.92
C PHE A 174 6.97 -2.48 17.22
N PRO A 175 6.86 -3.07 18.43
CA PRO A 175 7.70 -4.18 18.87
C PRO A 175 7.67 -5.38 17.92
N ASP A 176 6.50 -5.73 17.37
CA ASP A 176 6.30 -6.89 16.51
C ASP A 176 6.80 -6.70 15.06
N ALA A 177 7.27 -5.51 14.70
CA ALA A 177 7.80 -5.23 13.37
C ALA A 177 9.26 -5.72 13.24
N GLU A 178 9.56 -6.37 12.11
CA GLU A 178 10.86 -6.93 11.77
C GLU A 178 11.72 -5.93 10.99
N TRP A 179 11.12 -5.15 10.09
CA TRP A 179 11.82 -4.28 9.15
C TRP A 179 11.27 -2.86 9.14
N PHE A 180 12.19 -1.89 9.22
CA PHE A 180 11.92 -0.46 9.27
C PHE A 180 12.47 0.18 7.99
N TRP A 181 11.58 0.72 7.17
CA TRP A 181 11.94 1.42 5.93
C TRP A 181 12.02 2.92 6.21
N TRP A 182 13.22 3.48 6.25
CA TRP A 182 13.39 4.92 6.26
C TRP A 182 13.11 5.50 4.87
N LEU A 183 12.32 6.59 4.82
CA LEU A 183 12.10 7.36 3.61
C LEU A 183 12.09 8.86 3.89
N ASP A 184 13.01 9.60 3.29
CA ASP A 184 13.09 11.06 3.37
C ASP A 184 11.87 11.75 2.76
N LEU A 185 11.66 13.01 3.15
CA LEU A 185 10.54 13.84 2.73
C LEU A 185 10.47 13.97 1.19
N HIS A 186 11.63 14.03 0.53
CA HIS A 186 11.78 14.22 -0.91
C HIS A 186 11.78 12.90 -1.72
N THR A 187 11.31 11.79 -1.14
CA THR A 187 11.06 10.53 -1.86
C THR A 187 9.59 10.34 -2.24
N TYR A 188 9.33 9.72 -3.40
CA TYR A 188 7.98 9.39 -3.88
C TYR A 188 7.91 7.96 -4.41
N ILE A 189 6.97 7.16 -3.89
CA ILE A 189 6.73 5.77 -4.29
C ILE A 189 5.95 5.76 -5.61
N MET A 190 6.59 5.29 -6.68
CA MET A 190 6.07 5.36 -8.05
C MET A 190 5.20 4.16 -8.42
N GLU A 191 5.49 2.97 -7.88
CA GLU A 191 4.82 1.70 -8.17
C GLU A 191 4.04 1.13 -6.96
N PRO A 192 2.96 1.81 -6.51
CA PRO A 192 2.32 1.49 -5.24
C PRO A 192 1.64 0.12 -5.19
N GLN A 193 1.42 -0.55 -6.32
CA GLN A 193 0.87 -1.90 -6.39
C GLN A 193 1.85 -3.01 -6.01
N ILE A 194 3.16 -2.75 -6.03
CA ILE A 194 4.20 -3.75 -5.72
C ILE A 194 4.42 -3.76 -4.20
N SER A 195 4.43 -4.95 -3.57
CA SER A 195 4.71 -5.10 -2.14
C SER A 195 6.22 -5.16 -1.85
N LEU A 196 6.61 -4.87 -0.61
CA LEU A 196 8.01 -4.95 -0.18
C LEU A 196 8.56 -6.39 -0.25
N ASP A 197 7.76 -7.41 0.11
CA ASP A 197 8.15 -8.81 -0.09
C ASP A 197 8.35 -9.12 -1.59
N GLN A 198 7.52 -8.60 -2.49
CA GLN A 198 7.66 -8.83 -3.92
C GLN A 198 8.92 -8.18 -4.51
N LYS A 199 9.23 -6.94 -4.10
CA LYS A 199 10.33 -6.14 -4.64
C LYS A 199 11.69 -6.48 -4.03
N ILE A 200 11.73 -6.78 -2.73
CA ILE A 200 12.95 -6.94 -1.94
C ILE A 200 12.96 -8.31 -1.27
N PHE A 201 12.19 -8.48 -0.19
CA PHE A 201 12.51 -9.49 0.84
C PHE A 201 12.32 -10.96 0.44
N ARG A 202 11.44 -11.29 -0.53
CA ARG A 202 11.27 -12.67 -1.01
C ARG A 202 12.48 -13.19 -1.80
N LYS A 203 13.37 -12.30 -2.26
CA LYS A 203 14.56 -12.62 -3.05
C LYS A 203 15.78 -11.85 -2.54
N LEU A 204 15.87 -11.61 -1.23
CA LEU A 204 16.86 -10.70 -0.64
C LEU A 204 18.29 -10.98 -1.15
N GLU A 205 18.84 -12.16 -0.84
CA GLU A 205 20.19 -12.59 -1.26
C GLU A 205 20.45 -12.58 -2.77
N ASN A 206 19.40 -12.72 -3.60
CA ASN A 206 19.50 -12.69 -5.07
C ASN A 206 19.41 -11.26 -5.64
N ASN A 207 18.94 -10.31 -4.84
CA ASN A 207 18.71 -8.93 -5.23
C ASN A 207 19.78 -7.98 -4.64
N THR A 208 20.46 -8.40 -3.57
CA THR A 208 21.53 -7.66 -2.89
C THR A 208 22.93 -8.13 -3.27
N TYR A 209 23.92 -7.28 -3.03
CA TYR A 209 25.35 -7.64 -3.00
C TYR A 209 25.95 -7.21 -1.65
N HIS A 210 26.90 -7.98 -1.13
CA HIS A 210 27.37 -7.88 0.27
C HIS A 210 28.62 -6.99 0.47
N ASP A 211 29.29 -6.62 -0.62
CA ASP A 211 30.46 -5.72 -0.61
C ASP A 211 30.26 -4.52 -1.56
N VAL A 212 31.29 -3.69 -1.72
CA VAL A 212 31.26 -2.56 -2.68
C VAL A 212 31.81 -2.93 -4.07
N SER A 213 31.96 -4.22 -4.42
CA SER A 213 32.62 -4.62 -5.67
C SER A 213 31.87 -4.23 -6.95
N TYR A 214 30.53 -4.15 -6.90
CA TYR A 214 29.67 -3.81 -8.04
C TYR A 214 29.72 -2.31 -8.40
N PHE A 215 29.86 -1.45 -7.40
CA PHE A 215 29.84 0.01 -7.57
C PHE A 215 30.53 0.67 -6.36
N ASN A 216 31.52 1.52 -6.62
CA ASN A 216 32.41 2.05 -5.58
C ASN A 216 32.93 3.46 -5.93
N PRO A 217 32.09 4.51 -5.84
CA PRO A 217 32.48 5.88 -6.18
C PRO A 217 33.66 6.38 -5.34
N LEU A 218 33.67 6.01 -4.05
CA LEU A 218 34.63 6.44 -3.04
C LEU A 218 35.90 5.58 -2.95
N ASN A 219 36.04 4.54 -3.79
CA ASN A 219 37.17 3.60 -3.77
C ASN A 219 37.40 2.92 -2.39
N ILE A 220 36.33 2.71 -1.62
CA ILE A 220 36.34 1.99 -0.33
C ILE A 220 37.00 0.61 -0.52
N PRO A 221 37.93 0.17 0.35
CA PRO A 221 38.54 -1.15 0.24
C PRO A 221 37.50 -2.27 0.13
N VAL A 222 37.59 -3.09 -0.93
CA VAL A 222 36.61 -4.18 -1.21
C VAL A 222 36.75 -5.34 -0.22
N ASN A 223 37.99 -5.60 0.23
CA ASN A 223 38.31 -6.65 1.19
C ASN A 223 39.02 -6.04 2.41
N ILE A 224 38.53 -6.34 3.61
CA ILE A 224 39.17 -6.06 4.91
C ILE A 224 39.15 -7.38 5.72
N PRO A 225 40.06 -7.58 6.68
CA PRO A 225 40.12 -8.84 7.43
C PRO A 225 38.91 -9.01 8.38
N TYR A 226 38.67 -10.25 8.80
CA TYR A 226 37.65 -10.64 9.80
C TYR A 226 36.17 -10.41 9.42
N VAL A 227 35.86 -10.08 8.16
CA VAL A 227 34.47 -9.99 7.68
C VAL A 227 33.88 -11.39 7.47
N ASP A 228 32.65 -11.59 7.94
CA ASP A 228 31.87 -12.80 7.74
C ASP A 228 30.53 -12.47 7.06
N TYR A 229 30.43 -12.76 5.77
CA TYR A 229 29.23 -12.54 4.96
C TYR A 229 28.21 -13.71 5.04
N ASN A 230 28.41 -14.71 5.92
CA ASN A 230 27.43 -15.77 6.15
C ASN A 230 26.35 -15.37 7.17
N GLN A 231 26.37 -14.12 7.63
CA GLN A 231 25.46 -13.58 8.64
C GLN A 231 24.18 -13.01 7.99
N PRO A 232 23.06 -12.94 8.73
CA PRO A 232 21.83 -12.37 8.19
C PRO A 232 22.02 -10.87 7.90
N ILE A 233 21.55 -10.43 6.74
CA ILE A 233 21.49 -9.02 6.38
C ILE A 233 20.57 -8.29 7.37
N ASP A 234 21.08 -7.23 7.98
CA ASP A 234 20.37 -6.40 8.95
C ASP A 234 20.21 -4.93 8.46
N LEU A 235 21.05 -4.45 7.53
CA LEU A 235 20.93 -3.13 6.90
C LEU A 235 21.02 -3.25 5.37
N ILE A 236 20.05 -2.68 4.65
CA ILE A 236 20.00 -2.63 3.19
C ILE A 236 20.04 -1.17 2.73
N ILE A 237 21.13 -0.78 2.08
CA ILE A 237 21.37 0.58 1.56
C ILE A 237 21.60 0.57 0.04
N THR A 238 21.82 1.76 -0.52
CA THR A 238 22.10 2.00 -1.94
C THR A 238 23.23 3.01 -2.05
N GLN A 239 23.94 3.02 -3.18
CA GLN A 239 25.01 3.98 -3.44
C GLN A 239 24.67 4.90 -4.62
N ASP A 240 25.11 6.16 -4.54
CA ASP A 240 25.02 7.17 -5.61
C ASP A 240 26.43 7.68 -5.99
N CYS A 241 26.58 8.81 -6.68
CA CYS A 241 27.90 9.34 -7.03
C CYS A 241 28.70 9.92 -5.85
N GLY A 242 28.03 10.33 -4.76
CA GLY A 242 28.69 10.83 -3.55
C GLY A 242 29.13 9.70 -2.62
N GLY A 243 28.32 8.64 -2.49
CA GLY A 243 28.63 7.56 -1.57
C GLY A 243 27.40 6.71 -1.20
N PHE A 244 27.16 6.54 0.10
CA PHE A 244 26.05 5.79 0.68
C PHE A 244 24.79 6.66 0.78
N ASN A 245 23.82 6.46 -0.11
CA ASN A 245 22.58 7.22 -0.06
C ASN A 245 21.63 6.70 1.03
N LEU A 246 21.34 7.55 2.03
CA LEU A 246 20.45 7.26 3.16
C LEU A 246 19.09 8.00 3.08
N GLY A 247 18.64 8.36 1.88
CA GLY A 247 17.30 8.93 1.65
C GLY A 247 16.18 7.88 1.51
N SER A 248 16.53 6.64 1.21
CA SER A 248 15.67 5.46 1.26
C SER A 248 16.52 4.27 1.65
N PHE A 249 16.26 3.63 2.79
CA PHE A 249 17.01 2.44 3.24
C PHE A 249 16.20 1.59 4.22
N PHE A 250 16.58 0.31 4.38
CA PHE A 250 15.87 -0.64 5.25
C PHE A 250 16.79 -1.13 6.36
N ILE A 251 16.34 -1.06 7.61
CA ILE A 251 17.03 -1.63 8.77
C ILE A 251 16.13 -2.64 9.48
N ARG A 252 16.70 -3.78 9.84
CA ARG A 252 16.02 -4.86 10.55
C ARG A 252 16.06 -4.62 12.05
N ARG A 253 15.11 -5.18 12.80
CA ARG A 253 15.26 -5.37 14.25
C ARG A 253 16.18 -6.55 14.52
N SER A 254 17.34 -6.28 15.09
CA SER A 254 18.23 -7.28 15.68
C SER A 254 19.15 -6.63 16.71
N GLU A 255 19.83 -7.43 17.54
CA GLU A 255 20.85 -6.92 18.44
C GLU A 255 22.00 -6.19 17.71
N TRP A 256 22.27 -6.57 16.45
CA TRP A 256 23.28 -5.90 15.64
C TRP A 256 22.83 -4.49 15.29
N SER A 257 21.56 -4.32 14.88
CA SER A 257 21.01 -3.00 14.57
C SER A 257 20.96 -2.11 15.80
N GLU A 258 20.65 -2.66 16.99
CA GLU A 258 20.69 -1.88 18.23
C GLU A 258 22.12 -1.40 18.55
N LYS A 259 23.14 -2.27 18.42
CA LYS A 259 24.57 -1.92 18.60
C LYS A 259 25.06 -0.91 17.56
N LEU A 260 24.67 -1.05 16.29
CA LEU A 260 24.97 -0.06 15.24
C LEU A 260 24.33 1.29 15.58
N LEU A 261 23.05 1.31 15.97
CA LEU A 261 22.32 2.54 16.32
C LEU A 261 22.78 3.17 17.65
N ASP A 262 23.61 2.50 18.45
CA ASP A 262 24.35 3.10 19.56
C ASP A 262 25.67 3.74 19.06
N ILE A 263 26.50 3.00 18.33
CA ILE A 263 27.84 3.45 17.90
C ILE A 263 27.79 4.53 16.80
N TRP A 264 26.83 4.43 15.87
CA TRP A 264 26.57 5.44 14.82
C TRP A 264 26.04 6.78 15.40
N TRP A 265 25.79 6.85 16.71
CA TRP A 265 25.44 8.07 17.43
C TRP A 265 26.38 8.34 18.63
N ASP A 266 27.59 7.75 18.64
CA ASP A 266 28.59 8.04 19.67
C ASP A 266 29.09 9.50 19.54
N PRO A 267 28.85 10.37 20.55
CA PRO A 267 29.31 11.75 20.51
C PRO A 267 30.84 11.87 20.49
N VAL A 268 31.60 10.90 21.04
CA VAL A 268 33.07 10.91 21.04
C VAL A 268 33.61 10.78 19.62
N PHE A 269 32.95 9.95 18.80
CA PHE A 269 33.27 9.72 17.40
C PHE A 269 32.88 10.93 16.54
N TYR A 270 31.68 11.47 16.77
CA TYR A 270 31.17 12.68 16.11
C TYR A 270 32.08 13.90 16.35
N GLU A 271 32.40 14.20 17.61
CA GLU A 271 33.06 15.47 17.96
C GLU A 271 34.49 15.55 17.41
N GLN A 272 35.12 14.41 17.11
CA GLN A 272 36.42 14.35 16.45
C GLN A 272 36.36 14.52 14.92
N LYS A 273 35.20 14.30 14.28
CA LYS A 273 35.08 14.18 12.81
C LYS A 273 34.02 15.05 12.13
N HIS A 274 33.13 15.71 12.87
CA HIS A 274 32.10 16.61 12.31
C HIS A 274 32.63 17.75 11.43
N MET A 275 33.90 18.16 11.59
CA MET A 275 34.56 19.16 10.75
C MET A 275 35.18 18.59 9.46
N GLU A 276 35.23 17.26 9.32
CA GLU A 276 35.71 16.54 8.13
C GLU A 276 34.57 15.93 7.29
N TRP A 277 33.35 15.85 7.84
CA TRP A 277 32.21 15.13 7.27
C TRP A 277 31.11 16.06 6.73
N GLU A 278 31.15 16.33 5.42
CA GLU A 278 30.19 17.18 4.72
C GLU A 278 28.78 16.56 4.64
N HIS A 279 28.67 15.24 4.48
CA HIS A 279 27.41 14.46 4.39
C HIS A 279 27.02 13.77 5.71
N LYS A 280 27.66 14.16 6.82
CA LYS A 280 27.16 13.93 8.20
C LYS A 280 26.97 12.46 8.55
N GLU A 281 25.74 11.96 8.58
CA GLU A 281 25.45 10.58 8.98
C GLU A 281 25.85 9.55 7.91
N GLN A 282 26.00 10.00 6.66
CA GLN A 282 26.44 9.17 5.52
C GLN A 282 27.94 8.86 5.64
N ASP A 283 28.80 9.90 5.67
CA ASP A 283 30.25 9.75 5.86
C ASP A 283 30.59 8.95 7.13
N ALA A 284 29.81 9.11 8.20
CA ALA A 284 29.97 8.36 9.44
C ALA A 284 29.66 6.86 9.29
N LEU A 285 28.60 6.50 8.54
CA LEU A 285 28.28 5.11 8.23
C LEU A 285 29.33 4.49 7.28
N GLU A 286 29.86 5.28 6.35
CA GLU A 286 30.94 4.87 5.43
C GLU A 286 32.25 4.62 6.17
N TYR A 287 32.64 5.51 7.08
CA TYR A 287 33.80 5.29 7.95
C TYR A 287 33.63 4.02 8.78
N LEU A 288 32.45 3.82 9.38
CA LEU A 288 32.13 2.62 10.15
C LEU A 288 32.19 1.36 9.27
N TYR A 289 31.56 1.35 8.09
CA TYR A 289 31.61 0.23 7.14
C TYR A 289 33.03 -0.07 6.62
N THR A 290 33.86 0.96 6.49
CA THR A 290 35.24 0.85 6.00
C THR A 290 36.16 0.20 7.03
N ASN A 291 35.98 0.47 8.32
CA ASN A 291 36.88 0.05 9.40
C ASN A 291 36.34 -1.15 10.21
N GLU A 292 35.03 -1.25 10.42
CA GLU A 292 34.41 -2.23 11.32
C GLU A 292 33.89 -3.46 10.57
N ALA A 293 34.68 -4.54 10.58
CA ALA A 293 34.35 -5.79 9.90
C ALA A 293 33.00 -6.41 10.37
N TRP A 294 32.62 -6.20 11.63
CA TRP A 294 31.34 -6.69 12.19
C TRP A 294 30.13 -5.88 11.71
N ILE A 295 30.30 -4.61 11.31
CA ILE A 295 29.26 -3.84 10.62
C ILE A 295 29.17 -4.36 9.19
N ARG A 296 30.32 -4.40 8.50
CA ARG A 296 30.43 -4.81 7.10
C ARG A 296 29.76 -6.15 6.78
N GLY A 297 29.90 -7.15 7.65
CA GLY A 297 29.31 -8.49 7.46
C GLY A 297 27.77 -8.57 7.44
N ARG A 298 27.04 -7.46 7.72
CA ARG A 298 25.56 -7.43 7.70
C ARG A 298 24.95 -6.24 6.95
N VAL A 299 25.79 -5.39 6.36
CA VAL A 299 25.37 -4.33 5.44
C VAL A 299 25.35 -4.90 4.04
N ALA A 300 24.20 -4.85 3.39
CA ALA A 300 24.05 -5.24 2.00
C ALA A 300 23.56 -4.07 1.15
N PHE A 301 23.91 -4.11 -0.13
CA PHE A 301 23.65 -3.06 -1.09
C PHE A 301 22.65 -3.52 -2.15
N MET A 302 21.86 -2.57 -2.65
CA MET A 302 21.09 -2.74 -3.88
C MET A 302 21.46 -1.64 -4.89
N PRO A 303 21.25 -1.85 -6.21
CA PRO A 303 21.42 -0.78 -7.19
C PRO A 303 20.47 0.40 -6.87
N LEU A 304 20.94 1.65 -6.99
CA LEU A 304 20.19 2.86 -6.56
C LEU A 304 18.73 2.88 -7.03
N ARG A 305 18.53 2.57 -8.32
CA ARG A 305 17.21 2.52 -8.96
C ARG A 305 16.25 1.47 -8.41
N ALA A 306 16.71 0.53 -7.58
CA ALA A 306 15.85 -0.48 -6.98
C ALA A 306 14.81 0.11 -6.02
N PHE A 307 15.17 1.08 -5.18
CA PHE A 307 14.24 1.73 -4.24
C PHE A 307 14.60 3.19 -3.89
N ASN A 308 15.52 3.81 -4.64
CA ASN A 308 16.08 5.11 -4.31
C ASN A 308 16.52 5.91 -5.57
N ALA A 309 15.85 5.68 -6.72
CA ALA A 309 16.28 6.19 -8.04
C ALA A 309 16.37 7.73 -8.07
N PHE A 310 17.40 8.30 -8.68
CA PHE A 310 17.54 9.75 -8.78
C PHE A 310 16.74 10.34 -9.96
N PRO A 311 16.19 11.57 -9.83
CA PRO A 311 15.69 12.31 -10.99
C PRO A 311 16.87 12.74 -11.90
N PRO A 312 16.65 12.84 -13.23
CA PRO A 312 17.64 13.42 -14.13
C PRO A 312 18.08 14.83 -13.66
N GLY A 313 19.38 15.09 -13.65
CA GLY A 313 19.94 16.36 -13.16
C GLY A 313 20.09 16.46 -11.64
N ALA A 314 19.84 15.38 -10.88
CA ALA A 314 20.69 15.11 -9.71
C ALA A 314 22.07 14.62 -10.20
N CYS A 315 23.07 14.58 -9.32
CA CYS A 315 24.33 13.85 -9.56
C CYS A 315 25.02 14.23 -10.90
N SER A 316 25.42 15.50 -11.03
CA SER A 316 26.02 16.08 -12.24
C SER A 316 27.20 15.27 -12.78
N ASP A 317 28.03 14.77 -11.87
CA ASP A 317 29.36 14.25 -12.18
C ASP A 317 29.30 12.83 -12.78
N MET A 318 28.12 12.19 -12.71
CA MET A 318 27.81 10.92 -13.35
C MET A 318 26.51 10.99 -14.17
N ALA A 319 26.19 12.16 -14.77
CA ALA A 319 24.92 12.42 -15.45
C ALA A 319 24.54 11.44 -16.59
N ASP A 320 25.52 10.77 -17.22
CA ASP A 320 25.28 9.75 -18.24
C ASP A 320 25.00 8.34 -17.67
N ASP A 321 25.18 8.11 -16.36
CA ASP A 321 25.05 6.79 -15.74
C ASP A 321 23.59 6.40 -15.47
N LYS A 322 23.04 5.64 -16.42
CA LYS A 322 21.68 5.06 -16.38
C LYS A 322 21.45 4.06 -15.23
N ARG A 323 22.46 3.73 -14.41
CA ARG A 323 22.30 2.98 -13.15
C ARG A 323 21.75 3.84 -12.02
N LEU A 324 21.86 5.16 -12.11
CA LEU A 324 21.46 6.11 -11.07
C LEU A 324 20.05 6.67 -11.30
N PHE A 325 19.72 7.01 -12.56
CA PHE A 325 18.54 7.80 -12.89
C PHE A 325 17.24 7.02 -13.14
N TYR A 326 16.13 7.59 -12.70
CA TYR A 326 14.79 7.04 -12.81
C TYR A 326 14.37 6.74 -14.26
N SER A 327 13.96 5.50 -14.51
CA SER A 327 13.41 5.02 -15.77
C SER A 327 11.90 4.77 -15.66
N ASP A 328 11.12 5.46 -16.51
CA ASP A 328 9.68 5.23 -16.64
C ASP A 328 9.35 3.97 -17.48
N ALA A 329 10.29 3.54 -18.33
CA ALA A 329 10.23 2.29 -19.08
C ALA A 329 10.42 1.06 -18.18
N ASP A 330 11.43 1.08 -17.30
CA ASP A 330 11.74 -0.04 -16.40
C ASP A 330 10.86 -0.06 -15.15
N ARG A 331 10.07 1.01 -14.92
CA ARG A 331 9.14 1.17 -13.79
C ARG A 331 9.86 1.10 -12.45
N ASP A 332 10.87 1.96 -12.28
CA ASP A 332 11.60 2.07 -11.02
C ASP A 332 10.66 2.38 -9.85
N PHE A 333 10.92 1.77 -8.69
CA PHE A 333 9.93 1.60 -7.62
C PHE A 333 9.66 2.90 -6.84
N VAL A 334 10.72 3.68 -6.61
CA VAL A 334 10.75 4.93 -5.86
C VAL A 334 11.72 5.87 -6.55
N VAL A 335 11.35 7.15 -6.61
CA VAL A 335 12.27 8.25 -6.94
C VAL A 335 12.64 9.00 -5.65
N ASN A 336 13.91 9.32 -5.49
CA ASN A 336 14.45 10.18 -4.45
C ASN A 336 14.99 11.46 -5.09
N MET A 337 14.30 12.57 -4.86
CA MET A 337 14.73 13.89 -5.32
C MET A 337 15.79 14.45 -4.36
N ALA A 338 16.94 13.79 -4.27
CA ALA A 338 18.07 14.25 -3.49
C ALA A 338 18.62 15.59 -4.05
N GLY A 339 19.30 16.36 -3.20
CA GLY A 339 19.95 17.61 -3.60
C GLY A 339 19.03 18.84 -3.71
N CYS A 340 17.81 18.82 -3.15
CA CYS A 340 16.88 19.96 -3.21
C CYS A 340 17.46 21.28 -2.70
N GLU A 341 18.21 21.21 -1.60
CA GLU A 341 18.80 22.36 -0.92
C GLU A 341 19.89 23.05 -1.76
N TRP A 342 20.41 22.35 -2.77
CA TRP A 342 21.49 22.76 -3.66
C TRP A 342 20.96 23.35 -4.98
N GLY A 343 19.82 24.04 -4.93
CA GLY A 343 19.28 24.84 -6.04
C GLY A 343 18.35 24.11 -7.03
N ARG A 344 17.89 22.89 -6.73
CA ARG A 344 17.00 22.09 -7.60
C ARG A 344 15.53 22.34 -7.26
N ASP A 345 14.63 22.46 -8.27
CA ASP A 345 13.19 22.67 -8.02
C ASP A 345 12.46 21.35 -7.68
N CYS A 346 12.76 20.82 -6.50
CA CYS A 346 12.11 19.62 -5.97
C CYS A 346 10.59 19.73 -5.81
N TRP A 347 10.00 20.93 -5.85
CA TRP A 347 8.54 21.07 -5.90
C TRP A 347 8.01 20.75 -7.30
N GLY A 348 8.65 21.29 -8.34
CA GLY A 348 8.37 20.96 -9.74
C GLY A 348 8.60 19.47 -10.03
N GLU A 349 9.69 18.90 -9.54
CA GLU A 349 10.00 17.46 -9.67
C GLU A 349 8.96 16.60 -8.92
N MET A 350 8.61 16.95 -7.68
CA MET A 350 7.61 16.21 -6.90
C MET A 350 6.24 16.20 -7.60
N GLU A 351 5.77 17.33 -8.13
CA GLU A 351 4.53 17.37 -8.91
C GLU A 351 4.65 16.65 -10.26
N HIS A 352 5.82 16.68 -10.92
CA HIS A 352 6.10 15.90 -12.13
C HIS A 352 5.97 14.40 -11.87
N TYR A 353 6.69 13.84 -10.91
CA TYR A 353 6.65 12.39 -10.62
C TYR A 353 5.28 11.93 -10.11
N LYS A 354 4.61 12.76 -9.31
CA LYS A 354 3.22 12.57 -8.88
C LYS A 354 2.22 12.64 -10.03
N ALA A 355 2.49 13.37 -11.12
CA ALA A 355 1.70 13.36 -12.35
C ALA A 355 2.05 12.14 -13.23
N LEU A 356 3.33 11.80 -13.37
CA LEU A 356 3.84 10.65 -14.11
C LEU A 356 3.29 9.34 -13.54
N SER A 357 3.36 9.12 -12.22
CA SER A 357 2.75 7.96 -11.55
C SER A 357 1.24 7.89 -11.83
N ARG A 358 0.51 9.01 -11.75
CA ARG A 358 -0.93 9.06 -12.09
C ARG A 358 -1.21 8.73 -13.58
N LYS A 359 -0.31 9.08 -14.50
CA LYS A 359 -0.36 8.70 -15.93
C LYS A 359 -0.07 7.20 -16.11
N LEU A 360 1.00 6.69 -15.50
CA LEU A 360 1.49 5.32 -15.58
C LEU A 360 0.54 4.28 -14.93
N HIS A 361 -0.33 4.71 -14.01
CA HIS A 361 -1.35 3.90 -13.33
C HIS A 361 -2.79 4.19 -13.78
N LYS A 362 -3.00 5.01 -14.83
CA LYS A 362 -4.33 5.32 -15.35
C LYS A 362 -4.94 4.07 -16.01
N LYS A 363 -5.90 3.44 -15.32
CA LYS A 363 -6.70 2.34 -15.88
C LYS A 363 -7.34 2.76 -17.22
N LYS A 364 -6.96 2.10 -18.31
CA LYS A 364 -7.65 2.22 -19.60
C LYS A 364 -8.96 1.45 -19.50
N PHE A 365 -10.07 2.17 -19.33
CA PHE A 365 -11.40 1.60 -19.53
C PHE A 365 -11.59 1.34 -21.03
N PHE A 366 -11.38 0.10 -21.45
CA PHE A 366 -11.86 -0.37 -22.75
C PHE A 366 -13.38 -0.51 -22.68
N PHE A 367 -14.09 0.47 -23.25
CA PHE A 367 -15.44 0.23 -23.72
C PHE A 367 -15.35 -0.70 -24.93
N PHE A 368 -15.70 -1.97 -24.74
CA PHE A 368 -16.11 -2.81 -25.86
C PHE A 368 -17.48 -2.29 -26.33
N PHE A 369 -17.52 -1.88 -27.60
CA PHE A 369 -18.72 -1.54 -28.37
C PHE A 369 -18.92 -2.62 -29.44
#